data_AF-A0A4Q3E0S8-F1
#
_entry.id   AF-A0A4Q3E0S8-F1
#
_cell.length_a   1.000
_cell.length_b   1.000
_cell.length_c   1.000
_cell.angle_alpha   90.00
_cell.angle_beta   90.00
_cell.angle_gamma   90.00
#
_symmetry.space_group_name_H-M   'P 1'
#
loop_
_entity.id
_entity.type
_entity.pdbx_description
1 polymer ?
#
loop_
_entity_poly.entity_id
_entity_poly.type
_entity_poly.pdbx_seq_one_letter_code
_entity_poly.pdbx_strand_id
1 'polypeptide(L)'
;LAAARDDIPSKASSASQFYLAQGKRYTDETLDQFEQKRLNGKKLSSKQREYYKSVGGIPFLDQNYTVFGEIVIGLDMVDRIAALKKDGNDRPISDVPMTVELLSKKECEQLDEISSPTK
;
A
#
# COMPACT_ATOMS: atom_id res chain seq x y z
N LEU A 1 5.61 -7.99 -6.73
CA LEU A 1 5.87 -7.82 -8.17
C LEU A 1 4.51 -7.72 -8.89
N ALA A 2 4.08 -6.49 -9.22
CA ALA A 2 2.75 -6.14 -9.71
C ALA A 2 2.82 -5.37 -11.03
N ALA A 3 1.69 -5.23 -11.74
CA ALA A 3 1.63 -4.51 -13.02
C ALA A 3 2.21 -3.10 -12.89
N ALA A 4 3.28 -2.82 -13.63
CA ALA A 4 3.92 -1.50 -13.62
C ALA A 4 2.97 -0.39 -14.13
N ARG A 5 2.00 -0.76 -14.97
CA ARG A 5 0.99 0.10 -15.60
C ARG A 5 -0.30 -0.66 -15.82
N ASP A 6 -1.41 0.07 -15.79
CA ASP A 6 -2.69 -0.42 -16.31
C ASP A 6 -2.49 -0.76 -17.81
N ASP A 7 -3.04 -1.88 -18.28
CA ASP A 7 -2.99 -2.38 -19.67
C ASP A 7 -1.84 -3.31 -20.10
N ILE A 8 -1.09 -3.92 -19.17
CA ILE A 8 -0.18 -5.02 -19.51
C ILE A 8 -0.92 -6.38 -19.32
N PRO A 9 -1.22 -7.14 -20.39
CA PRO A 9 -1.94 -8.41 -20.27
C PRO A 9 -1.23 -9.44 -19.38
N SER A 10 0.11 -9.41 -19.38
CA SER A 10 0.94 -10.29 -18.56
C SER A 10 1.06 -9.85 -17.09
N LYS A 11 0.55 -8.65 -16.73
CA LYS A 11 0.75 -8.02 -15.40
C LYS A 11 2.21 -8.04 -14.93
N ALA A 12 3.15 -7.97 -15.87
CA ALA A 12 4.57 -8.04 -15.58
C ALA A 12 5.02 -6.86 -14.72
N SER A 13 6.03 -7.11 -13.89
CA SER A 13 6.51 -6.15 -12.91
C SER A 13 7.57 -5.22 -13.44
N SER A 14 7.64 -4.03 -12.84
CA SER A 14 8.78 -3.14 -13.03
C SER A 14 9.92 -3.54 -12.10
N ALA A 15 11.15 -3.51 -12.61
CA ALA A 15 12.35 -3.71 -11.82
C ALA A 15 12.78 -2.45 -11.05
N SER A 16 12.20 -1.28 -11.37
CA SER A 16 12.64 0.03 -10.86
C SER A 16 11.54 0.82 -10.16
N GLN A 17 10.34 0.25 -10.02
CA GLN A 17 9.21 0.91 -9.37
C GLN A 17 8.60 0.00 -8.31
N PHE A 18 8.41 0.56 -7.12
CA PHE A 18 7.64 -0.05 -6.05
C PHE A 18 6.73 1.02 -5.44
N TYR A 19 5.73 0.57 -4.71
CA TYR A 19 4.75 1.43 -4.05
C TYR A 19 4.75 1.17 -2.55
N LEU A 20 4.68 2.23 -1.76
CA LEU A 20 4.31 2.16 -0.36
C LEU A 20 2.81 2.39 -0.26
N ALA A 21 2.07 1.34 0.09
CA ALA A 21 0.61 1.37 0.13
C ALA A 21 0.13 1.78 1.51
N GLN A 22 -0.28 3.04 1.65
CA GLN A 22 -1.00 3.51 2.83
C GLN A 22 -2.50 3.46 2.57
N GLY A 23 -3.17 2.51 3.20
CA GLY A 23 -4.62 2.36 3.11
C GLY A 23 -5.37 3.38 3.94
N LYS A 24 -6.62 3.65 3.55
CA LYS A 24 -7.58 4.39 4.39
C LYS A 24 -8.61 3.43 4.96
N ARG A 25 -9.21 3.80 6.08
CA ARG A 25 -10.41 3.13 6.59
C ARG A 25 -11.61 3.57 5.76
N TYR A 26 -12.53 2.64 5.57
CA TYR A 26 -13.76 2.86 4.83
C TYR A 26 -14.96 2.79 5.78
N THR A 27 -16.06 3.44 5.40
CA THR A 27 -17.41 3.18 5.95
C THR A 27 -18.17 2.24 5.03
N ASP A 28 -19.28 1.66 5.49
CA ASP A 28 -20.12 0.80 4.67
C ASP A 28 -20.62 1.53 3.40
N GLU A 29 -21.00 2.81 3.51
CA GLU A 29 -21.45 3.61 2.38
C GLU A 29 -20.33 3.81 1.35
N THR A 30 -19.11 4.08 1.81
CA THR A 30 -17.96 4.26 0.91
C THR A 30 -17.53 2.95 0.25
N LEU A 31 -17.67 1.81 0.95
CA LEU A 31 -17.43 0.48 0.37
C LEU A 31 -18.49 0.15 -0.67
N ASP A 32 -19.75 0.46 -0.43
CA ASP A 32 -20.84 0.21 -1.39
C ASP A 32 -20.63 1.03 -2.67
N GLN A 33 -20.28 2.31 -2.53
CA GLN A 33 -19.95 3.15 -3.69
C GLN A 33 -18.72 2.63 -4.44
N PHE A 34 -17.73 2.12 -3.70
CA PHE A 34 -16.51 1.57 -4.27
C PHE A 34 -16.78 0.27 -5.04
N GLU A 35 -17.56 -0.66 -4.49
CA GLU A 35 -17.99 -1.90 -5.15
C GLU A 35 -18.66 -1.59 -6.51
N GLN A 36 -19.54 -0.58 -6.54
CA GLN A 36 -20.24 -0.17 -7.76
C GLN A 36 -19.31 0.51 -8.78
N LYS A 37 -18.49 1.47 -8.35
CA LYS A 37 -17.71 2.34 -9.25
C LYS A 37 -16.35 1.79 -9.67
N ARG A 38 -15.72 0.97 -8.82
CA ARG A 38 -14.32 0.54 -8.97
C ARG A 38 -14.16 -0.97 -9.11
N LEU A 39 -15.11 -1.76 -8.62
CA LEU A 39 -15.10 -3.22 -8.75
C LEU A 39 -16.12 -3.75 -9.77
N ASN A 40 -16.71 -2.87 -10.61
CA ASN A 40 -17.73 -3.22 -11.60
C ASN A 40 -18.90 -4.03 -11.00
N GLY A 41 -19.34 -3.66 -9.80
CA GLY A 41 -20.44 -4.33 -9.08
C GLY A 41 -20.04 -5.61 -8.34
N LYS A 42 -18.77 -6.03 -8.34
CA LYS A 42 -18.31 -7.15 -7.50
C LYS A 42 -18.36 -6.73 -6.03
N LYS A 43 -19.00 -7.56 -5.20
CA LYS A 43 -19.12 -7.35 -3.77
C LYS A 43 -17.91 -7.87 -3.01
N LEU A 44 -17.49 -7.14 -1.98
CA LEU A 44 -16.51 -7.61 -1.01
C LEU A 44 -17.19 -8.57 -0.02
N SER A 45 -16.45 -9.60 0.41
CA SER A 45 -16.94 -10.48 1.48
C SER A 45 -17.06 -9.74 2.81
N SER A 46 -17.91 -10.24 3.72
CA SER A 46 -18.09 -9.62 5.05
C SER A 46 -16.76 -9.45 5.80
N LYS A 47 -15.86 -10.44 5.70
CA LYS A 47 -14.52 -10.38 6.30
C LYS A 47 -13.66 -9.28 5.69
N GLN A 48 -13.66 -9.13 4.36
CA GLN A 48 -12.93 -8.06 3.70
C GLN A 48 -13.47 -6.68 4.10
N ARG A 49 -14.80 -6.53 4.13
CA ARG A 49 -15.42 -5.28 4.57
C ARG A 49 -15.00 -4.93 6.01
N GLU A 50 -15.09 -5.89 6.93
CA GLU A 50 -14.66 -5.68 8.32
C GLU A 50 -13.18 -5.27 8.44
N TYR A 51 -12.31 -5.89 7.65
CA TYR A 51 -10.90 -5.53 7.60
C TYR A 51 -10.69 -4.10 7.08
N TYR A 52 -11.33 -3.73 5.96
CA TYR A 52 -11.23 -2.38 5.39
C TYR A 52 -11.85 -1.29 6.26
N LYS A 53 -12.79 -1.64 7.14
CA LYS A 53 -13.34 -0.71 8.15
C LYS A 53 -12.41 -0.54 9.36
N SER A 54 -11.75 -1.61 9.80
CA SER A 54 -10.94 -1.62 11.03
C SER A 54 -9.48 -1.23 10.81
N VAL A 55 -8.76 -1.92 9.95
CA VAL A 55 -7.35 -1.66 9.65
C VAL A 55 -7.22 -0.68 8.48
N GLY A 56 -8.12 -0.77 7.51
CA GLY A 56 -8.05 -0.02 6.26
C GLY A 56 -7.31 -0.79 5.18
N GLY A 57 -7.05 -0.14 4.05
CA GLY A 57 -6.32 -0.76 2.94
C GLY A 57 -6.60 -0.07 1.61
N ILE A 58 -6.28 -0.75 0.51
CA ILE A 58 -6.49 -0.24 -0.86
C ILE A 58 -7.16 -1.35 -1.69
N PRO A 59 -8.49 -1.54 -1.53
CA PRO A 59 -9.20 -2.71 -2.06
C PRO A 59 -9.16 -2.87 -3.59
N PHE A 60 -8.86 -1.82 -4.36
CA PHE A 60 -8.76 -1.95 -5.83
C PHE A 60 -7.45 -2.59 -6.30
N LEU A 61 -6.43 -2.63 -5.43
CA LEU A 61 -5.16 -3.27 -5.72
C LEU A 61 -5.21 -4.78 -5.46
N ASP A 62 -6.20 -5.27 -4.72
CA ASP A 62 -6.39 -6.69 -4.45
C ASP A 62 -6.45 -7.51 -5.74
N GLN A 63 -5.80 -8.67 -5.73
CA GLN A 63 -5.70 -9.61 -6.87
C GLN A 63 -4.99 -9.05 -8.12
N ASN A 64 -4.57 -7.79 -8.08
CA ASN A 64 -3.84 -7.12 -9.15
C ASN A 64 -2.38 -6.86 -8.77
N TYR A 65 -2.09 -6.74 -7.47
CA TYR A 65 -0.76 -6.41 -6.96
C TYR A 65 -0.26 -7.47 -5.96
N THR A 66 0.98 -7.94 -6.16
CA THR A 66 1.67 -8.83 -5.22
C THR A 66 2.46 -8.01 -4.21
N VAL A 67 2.04 -8.11 -2.94
CA VAL A 67 2.77 -7.59 -1.77
C VAL A 67 4.02 -8.44 -1.53
N PHE A 68 5.18 -7.80 -1.36
CA PHE A 68 6.47 -8.49 -1.14
C PHE A 68 7.15 -8.11 0.18
N GLY A 69 6.53 -7.24 0.97
CA GLY A 69 7.04 -6.79 2.26
C GLY A 69 6.07 -5.81 2.90
N GLU A 70 6.39 -5.43 4.14
CA GLU A 70 5.63 -4.48 4.94
C GLU A 70 6.57 -3.47 5.60
N ILE A 71 6.00 -2.36 6.04
CA ILE A 71 6.74 -1.31 6.73
C ILE A 71 6.69 -1.62 8.22
N VAL A 72 7.84 -2.04 8.77
CA VAL A 72 7.96 -2.39 10.19
C VAL A 72 8.24 -1.19 11.09
N ILE A 73 8.83 -0.12 10.54
CA ILE A 73 9.18 1.12 11.25
C ILE A 73 8.95 2.32 10.32
N GLY A 74 8.55 3.47 10.88
CA GLY A 74 8.49 4.74 10.15
C GLY A 74 7.19 4.95 9.36
N LEU A 75 6.08 4.36 9.80
CA LEU A 75 4.76 4.64 9.21
C LEU A 75 4.41 6.15 9.26
N ASP A 76 4.81 6.86 10.32
CA ASP A 76 4.61 8.31 10.43
C ASP A 76 5.45 9.12 9.42
N MET A 77 6.62 8.61 9.02
CA MET A 77 7.43 9.20 7.94
C MET A 77 6.69 9.06 6.60
N VAL A 78 6.04 7.94 6.34
CA VAL A 78 5.22 7.74 5.14
C VAL A 78 4.10 8.78 5.10
N ASP A 79 3.42 9.01 6.22
CA ASP A 79 2.37 10.04 6.33
C ASP A 79 2.89 11.44 5.98
N ARG A 80 4.08 11.80 6.49
CA ARG A 80 4.71 13.09 6.22
C ARG A 80 5.06 13.26 4.75
N ILE A 81 5.58 12.21 4.10
CA ILE A 81 5.90 12.23 2.66
C ILE A 81 4.62 12.35 1.83
N ALA A 82 3.58 11.59 2.17
CA ALA A 82 2.29 11.64 1.47
C ALA A 82 1.60 13.00 1.58
N ALA A 83 1.86 13.76 2.66
CA ALA A 83 1.32 15.10 2.91
C ALA A 83 2.11 16.23 2.23
N LEU A 84 3.22 15.95 1.53
CA LEU A 84 3.98 16.97 0.82
C LEU A 84 3.14 17.66 -0.24
N LYS A 85 3.43 18.94 -0.50
CA LYS A 85 2.81 19.67 -1.59
C LYS A 85 3.23 19.04 -2.92
N LYS A 86 2.25 18.85 -3.80
CA LYS A 86 2.42 18.23 -5.12
C LYS A 86 2.00 19.18 -6.23
N ASP A 87 2.52 18.94 -7.42
CA ASP A 87 2.08 19.58 -8.65
C ASP A 87 0.79 18.94 -9.20
N GLY A 88 0.34 19.39 -10.38
CA GLY A 88 -0.86 18.86 -11.03
C GLY A 88 -0.76 17.42 -11.52
N ASN A 89 0.43 16.81 -11.48
CA ASN A 89 0.69 15.42 -11.87
C ASN A 89 0.92 14.52 -10.64
N ASP A 90 0.54 14.98 -9.44
CA ASP A 90 0.78 14.30 -8.16
C ASP A 90 2.27 14.08 -7.83
N ARG A 91 3.19 14.83 -8.45
CA ARG A 91 4.62 14.79 -8.10
C ARG A 91 4.93 15.78 -6.98
N PRO A 92 5.69 15.41 -5.91
CA PRO A 92 6.16 16.36 -4.90
C PRO A 92 6.92 17.54 -5.51
N ILE A 93 6.66 18.77 -5.03
CA ILE A 93 7.32 20.00 -5.53
C ILE A 93 8.82 19.98 -5.19
N SER A 94 9.18 19.43 -4.02
CA SER A 94 10.56 19.19 -3.62
C SER A 94 10.86 17.71 -3.77
N ASP A 95 11.99 17.39 -4.39
CA ASP A 95 12.44 16.02 -4.51
C ASP A 95 12.74 15.41 -3.13
N VAL A 96 12.39 14.13 -2.96
CA VAL A 96 12.63 13.34 -1.76
C VAL A 96 13.57 12.20 -2.12
N PRO A 97 14.88 12.32 -1.84
CA PRO A 97 15.84 11.27 -2.16
C PRO A 97 15.63 10.05 -1.26
N MET A 98 15.99 8.87 -1.78
CA MET A 98 16.00 7.63 -1.00
C MET A 98 17.34 6.92 -1.13
N THR A 99 17.73 6.21 -0.08
CA THR A 99 18.87 5.29 -0.07
C THR A 99 18.34 3.89 0.21
N VAL A 100 18.92 2.88 -0.45
CA VAL A 100 18.58 1.47 -0.23
C VAL A 100 19.79 0.77 0.33
N GLU A 101 19.60 0.11 1.46
CA GLU A 101 20.61 -0.70 2.13
C GLU A 101 20.04 -2.09 2.38
N LEU A 102 20.87 -3.11 2.12
CA LEU A 102 20.51 -4.49 2.42
C LEU A 102 20.95 -4.80 3.85
N LEU A 103 19.99 -5.06 4.72
CA LEU A 103 20.25 -5.42 6.11
C LEU A 103 20.83 -6.82 6.23
N SER A 104 21.72 -7.00 7.21
CA SER A 104 22.18 -8.32 7.62
C SER A 104 21.06 -9.10 8.29
N LYS A 105 21.20 -10.43 8.34
CA LYS A 105 20.22 -11.31 9.00
C LYS A 105 19.91 -10.87 10.44
N LYS A 106 20.95 -10.47 11.18
CA LYS A 106 20.83 -10.03 12.58
C LYS A 106 20.02 -8.75 12.72
N GLU A 107 20.18 -7.81 11.80
CA GLU A 107 19.43 -6.54 11.81
C GLU A 107 17.95 -6.78 11.48
N CYS A 108 17.65 -7.68 10.53
CA CYS A 108 16.26 -8.09 10.27
C CYS A 108 15.62 -8.72 11.52
N GLU A 109 16.31 -9.66 12.18
CA GLU A 109 15.83 -10.30 13.41
C GLU A 109 15.52 -9.27 14.53
N GLN A 110 16.35 -8.23 14.66
CA GLN A 110 16.12 -7.14 15.62
C GLN A 110 14.88 -6.30 15.29
N LEU A 111 14.64 -6.01 14.01
CA LEU A 111 13.45 -5.27 13.58
C LEU A 111 12.17 -6.08 13.77
N ASP A 112 12.23 -7.38 13.51
CA ASP A 112 11.10 -8.30 13.72
C ASP A 112 10.72 -8.39 15.21
N GLU A 113 11.70 -8.33 16.12
CA GLU A 113 11.44 -8.26 17.57
C GLU A 113 10.72 -6.97 17.99
N ILE A 114 11.02 -5.84 17.33
CA ILE A 114 10.43 -4.53 17.63
C ILE A 114 9.01 -4.42 17.04
N SER A 115 8.78 -5.01 15.86
CA SER A 115 7.50 -4.92 15.15
C SER A 115 6.46 -5.93 15.62
N SER A 116 6.90 -7.01 16.29
CA SER A 116 6.00 -8.07 16.77
C SER A 116 5.02 -7.54 17.81
N PRO A 117 3.69 -7.59 17.56
CA PRO A 117 2.66 -7.05 18.46
C PRO A 117 2.47 -7.86 19.77
N THR A 118 3.34 -8.84 20.05
CA THR A 118 3.22 -9.74 21.20
C THR A 118 4.57 -9.93 21.89
N LYS A 119 4.83 -9.14 22.92
CA LYS A 119 5.59 -9.55 24.10
C LYS A 119 4.84 -9.07 25.33
#